data_AF-A0A7S0IDQ7-F1
#
_entry.id   AF-A0A7S0IDQ7-F1
#
_cell.length_a   1.000
_cell.length_b   1.000
_cell.length_c   1.000
_cell.angle_alpha   90.00
_cell.angle_beta   90.00
_cell.angle_gamma   90.00
#
_symmetry.space_group_name_H-M   'P 1'
#
loop_
_entity.id
_entity.type
_entity.pdbx_description
1 polymer ?
#
loop_
_entity_poly.entity_id
_entity_poly.type
_entity_poly.pdbx_seq_one_letter_code
_entity_poly.pdbx_strand_id
1 'polypeptide(L)'
;TYDQRTCASIDRTLAKMASKLGDEIKDNALSGLSEQYDLAGFSPGWIQDLVTGCLSQTLSAKTYVGCKFVIGGGKKARGKYDPDMLKHFTEALRGGGFEDDRGASACKECMGTYKYQHDTDQDLKYLHVFPKVDLSAAAAEAAGADTGGAGGDAGPNSPEYQCVACTLEEFQDLVAMNTPSFSQKRALLKRMKVMQSALEMLESMLCDQQTLTEQEQEMYDSMVDVNAKIEHLNKELEKMVAKGRLTKGEQKQMVDDLAKKLEEMDVAIATADAEGKAKKRDALEAAKKKAEEKVAHISEFKPIVYTMANEKELNDLRKELAALEKIENKGGLLKGDDLAKLAKKPNIEKRIADLEGEDKGWFEDECRDVLFTPAAAKPAAAKKKPPAAAGGGNGWLVKAAKGGARPSGTGGGKAKGPVNPFALLGDD
;
A
#
# COMPACT_ATOMS: atom_id res chain seq x y z
N THR A 1 -43.66 23.56 16.30
CA THR A 1 -43.53 22.84 15.00
C THR A 1 -42.19 23.01 14.31
N TYR A 2 -41.41 24.08 14.53
CA TYR A 2 -40.08 24.23 13.91
C TYR A 2 -39.00 23.29 14.48
N ASP A 3 -39.18 22.79 15.71
CA ASP A 3 -38.15 22.05 16.47
C ASP A 3 -38.05 20.56 16.09
N GLN A 4 -39.20 19.89 15.93
CA GLN A 4 -39.29 18.45 15.61
C GLN A 4 -38.64 18.09 14.25
N ARG A 5 -38.59 19.02 13.29
CA ARG A 5 -37.96 18.76 11.97
C ARG A 5 -36.44 18.80 12.06
N THR A 6 -35.89 19.64 12.92
CA THR A 6 -34.43 19.75 13.13
C THR A 6 -33.92 18.53 13.87
N CYS A 7 -34.61 18.11 14.95
CA CYS A 7 -34.30 16.88 15.69
C CYS A 7 -34.35 15.65 14.75
N ALA A 8 -35.47 15.45 14.04
CA ALA A 8 -35.64 14.34 13.09
C ALA A 8 -34.79 14.42 11.80
N SER A 9 -34.04 15.51 11.59
CA SER A 9 -33.02 15.64 10.55
C SER A 9 -31.63 15.31 11.09
N ILE A 10 -31.35 15.70 12.34
CA ILE A 10 -30.16 15.28 13.09
C ILE A 10 -30.23 13.76 13.23
N ASP A 11 -31.26 13.20 13.87
CA ASP A 11 -31.43 11.75 14.10
C ASP A 11 -31.25 10.90 12.83
N ARG A 12 -31.69 11.42 11.67
CA ARG A 12 -31.59 10.73 10.37
C ARG A 12 -30.22 10.87 9.68
N THR A 13 -29.44 11.87 10.08
CA THR A 13 -28.02 12.01 9.69
C THR A 13 -27.14 11.19 10.64
N LEU A 14 -27.54 11.13 11.91
CA LEU A 14 -26.91 10.39 12.99
C LEU A 14 -27.04 8.87 12.78
N ALA A 15 -28.24 8.33 12.53
CA ALA A 15 -28.44 6.89 12.25
C ALA A 15 -27.66 6.38 11.01
N LYS A 16 -27.39 7.26 10.03
CA LYS A 16 -26.54 6.93 8.87
C LYS A 16 -25.08 6.69 9.22
N MET A 17 -24.59 7.23 10.33
CA MET A 17 -23.19 7.06 10.75
C MET A 17 -22.98 5.69 11.42
N ALA A 18 -23.91 5.26 12.28
CA ALA A 18 -23.90 3.92 12.87
C ALA A 18 -24.05 2.81 11.81
N SER A 19 -24.96 2.99 10.83
CA SER A 19 -25.07 2.07 9.69
C SER A 19 -23.76 1.98 8.92
N LYS A 20 -23.18 3.12 8.50
CA LYS A 20 -21.93 3.15 7.73
C LYS A 20 -20.78 2.46 8.44
N LEU A 21 -20.60 2.69 9.74
CA LEU A 21 -19.56 2.00 10.52
C LEU A 21 -19.85 0.49 10.61
N GLY A 22 -21.13 0.10 10.75
CA GLY A 22 -21.53 -1.30 10.70
C GLY A 22 -21.29 -1.96 9.34
N ASP A 23 -21.45 -1.22 8.25
CA ASP A 23 -21.18 -1.66 6.88
C ASP A 23 -19.65 -1.79 6.65
N GLU A 24 -18.87 -0.80 7.09
CA GLU A 24 -17.39 -0.80 7.08
C GLU A 24 -16.80 -1.98 7.88
N ILE A 25 -17.37 -2.29 9.05
CA ILE A 25 -16.99 -3.48 9.83
C ILE A 25 -17.29 -4.79 9.07
N LYS A 26 -18.40 -4.85 8.32
CA LYS A 26 -18.76 -6.03 7.51
C LYS A 26 -17.81 -6.19 6.33
N ASP A 27 -17.50 -5.11 5.62
CA ASP A 27 -16.54 -5.12 4.50
C ASP A 27 -15.12 -5.50 4.98
N ASN A 28 -14.71 -5.00 6.14
CA ASN A 28 -13.43 -5.38 6.77
C ASN A 28 -13.42 -6.85 7.22
N ALA A 29 -14.52 -7.37 7.78
CA ALA A 29 -14.65 -8.79 8.13
C ALA A 29 -14.57 -9.70 6.87
N LEU A 30 -15.30 -9.35 5.81
CA LEU A 30 -15.22 -10.00 4.49
C LEU A 30 -13.82 -9.92 3.87
N SER A 31 -13.05 -8.87 4.19
CA SER A 31 -11.66 -8.72 3.76
C SER A 31 -10.64 -9.43 4.67
N GLY A 32 -11.07 -9.94 5.83
CA GLY A 32 -10.20 -10.54 6.85
C GLY A 32 -9.37 -9.54 7.66
N LEU A 33 -9.77 -8.26 7.68
CA LEU A 33 -9.05 -7.17 8.34
C LEU A 33 -9.57 -6.94 9.76
N SER A 34 -8.63 -6.80 10.70
CA SER A 34 -8.90 -6.38 12.09
C SER A 34 -8.45 -4.94 12.28
N GLU A 35 -9.40 -4.00 12.28
CA GLU A 35 -9.13 -2.55 12.27
C GLU A 35 -9.47 -1.84 13.58
N GLN A 36 -9.08 -0.56 13.66
CA GLN A 36 -9.33 0.32 14.81
C GLN A 36 -10.30 1.45 14.43
N TYR A 37 -11.41 1.54 15.16
CA TYR A 37 -12.49 2.50 14.91
C TYR A 37 -12.58 3.53 16.04
N ASP A 38 -12.53 4.83 15.73
CA ASP A 38 -12.62 5.92 16.71
C ASP A 38 -14.09 6.30 16.98
N LEU A 39 -14.54 6.19 18.23
CA LEU A 39 -15.91 6.55 18.65
C LEU A 39 -16.03 7.98 19.21
N ALA A 40 -15.08 8.86 18.90
CA ALA A 40 -15.17 10.29 19.21
C ALA A 40 -16.48 10.90 18.66
N GLY A 41 -17.27 11.52 19.54
CA GLY A 41 -18.57 12.11 19.20
C GLY A 41 -19.74 11.13 19.00
N PHE A 42 -19.56 9.83 19.25
CA PHE A 42 -20.67 8.87 19.23
C PHE A 42 -21.59 9.05 20.44
N SER A 43 -22.89 8.79 20.24
CA SER A 43 -23.91 8.84 21.30
C SER A 43 -24.26 7.44 21.82
N PRO A 44 -24.72 7.28 23.08
CA PRO A 44 -25.07 5.97 23.64
C PRO A 44 -26.08 5.18 22.79
N GLY A 45 -27.06 5.86 22.18
CA GLY A 45 -28.05 5.22 21.30
C GLY A 45 -27.42 4.54 20.07
N TRP A 46 -26.39 5.13 19.48
CA TRP A 46 -25.71 4.52 18.32
C TRP A 46 -24.90 3.31 18.69
N ILE A 47 -24.37 3.25 19.91
CA ILE A 47 -23.62 2.09 20.37
C ILE A 47 -24.59 0.91 20.44
N GLN A 48 -25.81 1.15 20.91
CA GLN A 48 -26.90 0.17 20.87
C GLN A 48 -27.26 -0.25 19.44
N ASP A 49 -27.40 0.71 18.51
CA ASP A 49 -27.72 0.44 17.09
C ASP A 49 -26.58 -0.32 16.38
N LEU A 50 -25.32 0.03 16.64
CA LEU A 50 -24.12 -0.63 16.10
C LEU A 50 -23.99 -2.07 16.63
N VAL A 51 -24.23 -2.27 17.92
CA VAL A 51 -24.17 -3.60 18.53
C VAL A 51 -25.31 -4.47 18.01
N THR A 52 -26.54 -3.96 17.92
CA THR A 52 -27.70 -4.77 17.48
C THR A 52 -27.77 -4.97 15.96
N GLY A 53 -27.39 -3.97 15.17
CA GLY A 53 -27.43 -3.99 13.69
C GLY A 53 -26.17 -4.53 13.02
N CYS A 54 -25.06 -4.70 13.76
CA CYS A 54 -23.83 -5.27 13.25
C CYS A 54 -23.21 -6.30 14.21
N LEU A 55 -22.66 -5.90 15.36
CA LEU A 55 -21.76 -6.76 16.14
C LEU A 55 -22.43 -8.03 16.71
N SER A 56 -23.72 -7.98 17.06
CA SER A 56 -24.49 -9.13 17.57
C SER A 56 -24.99 -10.06 16.47
N GLN A 57 -24.80 -9.70 15.20
CA GLN A 57 -25.08 -10.56 14.06
C GLN A 57 -23.86 -11.45 13.80
N THR A 58 -24.09 -12.66 13.28
CA THR A 58 -22.99 -13.47 12.74
C THR A 58 -22.50 -12.81 11.45
N LEU A 59 -21.26 -12.34 11.42
CA LEU A 59 -20.67 -11.68 10.26
C LEU A 59 -20.07 -12.73 9.31
N SER A 60 -20.29 -12.60 7.99
CA SER A 60 -19.49 -13.36 7.01
C SER A 60 -18.07 -12.81 7.01
N ALA A 61 -17.06 -13.68 7.15
CA ALA A 61 -15.66 -13.26 7.23
C ALA A 61 -14.70 -14.27 6.59
N LYS A 62 -13.54 -13.81 6.11
CA LYS A 62 -12.46 -14.70 5.61
C LYS A 62 -11.61 -15.33 6.71
N THR A 63 -11.61 -14.73 7.90
CA THR A 63 -10.90 -15.21 9.09
C THR A 63 -11.54 -14.64 10.34
N TYR A 64 -11.09 -15.07 11.53
CA TYR A 64 -11.50 -14.46 12.79
C TYR A 64 -10.98 -13.02 12.87
N VAL A 65 -11.88 -12.07 13.14
CA VAL A 65 -11.55 -10.63 13.18
C VAL A 65 -11.80 -10.02 14.56
N GLY A 66 -10.96 -9.05 14.95
CA GLY A 66 -11.13 -8.23 16.13
C GLY A 66 -11.37 -6.77 15.76
N CYS A 67 -12.48 -6.21 16.24
CA CYS A 67 -12.81 -4.79 16.08
C CYS A 67 -12.28 -4.00 17.29
N LYS A 68 -11.28 -3.13 17.10
CA LYS A 68 -10.69 -2.34 18.18
C LYS A 68 -11.33 -0.95 18.26
N PHE A 69 -12.24 -0.74 19.19
CA PHE A 69 -12.90 0.57 19.34
C PHE A 69 -12.14 1.49 20.29
N VAL A 70 -11.87 2.72 19.87
CA VAL A 70 -11.38 3.80 20.75
C VAL A 70 -12.58 4.41 21.46
N ILE A 71 -12.70 4.14 22.75
CA ILE A 71 -13.86 4.49 23.59
C ILE A 71 -13.57 5.61 24.58
N GLY A 72 -12.36 6.17 24.55
CA GLY A 72 -11.92 7.17 25.50
C GLY A 72 -10.44 7.45 25.40
N GLY A 73 -10.02 8.45 26.17
CA GLY A 73 -8.61 8.68 26.49
C GLY A 73 -8.48 9.53 27.74
N GLY A 74 -7.25 9.71 28.22
CA GLY A 74 -6.96 10.58 29.35
C GLY A 74 -6.90 12.05 28.94
N LYS A 75 -6.03 12.82 29.60
CA LYS A 75 -6.23 14.27 29.81
C LYS A 75 -6.34 15.08 28.51
N LYS A 76 -5.73 14.64 27.41
CA LYS A 76 -5.77 15.33 26.10
C LYS A 76 -6.99 14.96 25.25
N ALA A 77 -7.58 13.78 25.45
CA ALA A 77 -8.62 13.24 24.58
C ALA A 77 -9.98 13.06 25.28
N ARG A 78 -10.03 13.12 26.62
CA ARG A 78 -11.22 12.89 27.47
C ARG A 78 -12.45 13.72 27.09
N GLY A 79 -12.29 14.91 26.50
CA GLY A 79 -13.40 15.77 26.07
C GLY A 79 -14.06 15.37 24.75
N LYS A 80 -13.53 14.38 24.01
CA LYS A 80 -14.07 13.91 22.72
C LYS A 80 -15.05 12.74 22.85
N TYR A 81 -15.05 12.06 24.00
CA TYR A 81 -15.81 10.84 24.24
C TYR A 81 -16.76 11.07 25.40
N ASP A 82 -17.89 10.37 25.37
CA ASP A 82 -18.80 10.30 26.50
C ASP A 82 -18.07 9.69 27.74
N PRO A 83 -18.21 10.27 28.95
CA PRO A 83 -17.52 9.77 30.14
C PRO A 83 -17.96 8.35 30.55
N ASP A 84 -19.18 7.95 30.19
CA ASP A 84 -19.79 6.65 30.46
C ASP A 84 -19.81 5.74 29.22
N MET A 85 -19.09 6.09 28.14
CA MET A 85 -18.94 5.32 26.88
C MET A 85 -18.65 3.83 27.13
N LEU A 86 -17.71 3.51 28.04
CA LEU A 86 -17.37 2.13 28.41
C LEU A 86 -18.57 1.38 29.01
N LYS A 87 -19.35 2.04 29.86
CA LYS A 87 -20.53 1.45 30.49
C LYS A 87 -21.59 1.17 29.44
N HIS A 88 -21.94 2.17 28.63
CA HIS A 88 -22.94 2.03 27.57
C HIS A 88 -22.58 0.92 26.57
N PHE A 89 -21.32 0.84 26.14
CA PHE A 89 -20.89 -0.18 25.18
C PHE A 89 -20.86 -1.60 25.79
N THR A 90 -20.37 -1.75 27.02
CA THR A 90 -20.38 -3.09 27.68
C THR A 90 -21.79 -3.52 28.10
N GLU A 91 -22.72 -2.60 28.39
CA GLU A 91 -24.15 -2.90 28.57
C GLU A 91 -24.79 -3.35 27.25
N ALA A 92 -24.52 -2.63 26.14
CA ALA A 92 -24.99 -3.01 24.80
C ALA A 92 -24.49 -4.40 24.38
N LEU A 93 -23.18 -4.67 24.49
CA LEU A 93 -22.56 -5.94 24.12
C LEU A 93 -23.10 -7.11 24.94
N ARG A 94 -23.26 -6.95 26.26
CA ARG A 94 -23.90 -7.99 27.11
C ARG A 94 -25.36 -8.22 26.71
N GLY A 95 -26.09 -7.17 26.33
CA GLY A 95 -27.43 -7.30 25.73
C GLY A 95 -27.45 -8.03 24.39
N GLY A 96 -26.37 -7.95 23.62
CA GLY A 96 -26.11 -8.72 22.39
C GLY A 96 -25.61 -10.16 22.62
N GLY A 97 -25.50 -10.61 23.87
CA GLY A 97 -25.00 -11.94 24.21
C GLY A 97 -23.49 -12.10 24.06
N PHE A 98 -22.72 -11.04 24.36
CA PHE A 98 -21.27 -11.09 24.50
C PHE A 98 -20.81 -11.20 25.96
N GLU A 99 -19.66 -11.84 26.18
CA GLU A 99 -19.01 -12.00 27.49
C GLU A 99 -17.70 -11.19 27.61
N ASP A 100 -17.32 -10.80 28.84
CA ASP A 100 -16.04 -10.13 29.13
C ASP A 100 -14.95 -11.18 29.35
N ASP A 101 -14.00 -11.28 28.42
CA ASP A 101 -12.81 -12.11 28.56
C ASP A 101 -11.55 -11.27 28.30
N ARG A 102 -10.76 -11.06 29.35
CA ARG A 102 -9.51 -10.31 29.29
C ARG A 102 -8.43 -10.99 28.45
N GLY A 103 -8.50 -12.31 28.28
CA GLY A 103 -7.61 -13.10 27.43
C GLY A 103 -7.95 -13.02 25.93
N ALA A 104 -9.15 -12.52 25.59
CA ALA A 104 -9.73 -12.71 24.27
C ALA A 104 -8.85 -12.23 23.10
N SER A 105 -8.86 -13.00 22.01
CA SER A 105 -8.12 -12.72 20.79
C SER A 105 -8.96 -13.00 19.53
N ALA A 106 -8.43 -12.70 18.35
CA ALA A 106 -9.11 -13.00 17.10
C ALA A 106 -8.96 -14.48 16.74
N CYS A 107 -9.65 -15.35 17.48
CA CYS A 107 -9.66 -16.80 17.31
C CYS A 107 -11.08 -17.37 17.52
N LYS A 108 -11.25 -18.66 17.24
CA LYS A 108 -12.53 -19.38 17.23
C LYS A 108 -13.20 -19.40 18.61
N GLU A 109 -12.42 -19.58 19.65
CA GLU A 109 -12.83 -19.77 21.04
C GLU A 109 -13.35 -18.45 21.65
N CYS A 110 -12.84 -17.32 21.17
CA CYS A 110 -13.16 -15.99 21.67
C CYS A 110 -14.29 -15.29 20.89
N MET A 111 -14.96 -15.97 19.96
CA MET A 111 -16.12 -15.41 19.25
C MET A 111 -17.27 -15.09 20.22
N GLY A 112 -17.81 -13.87 20.13
CA GLY A 112 -18.81 -13.38 21.07
C GLY A 112 -18.20 -12.91 22.40
N THR A 113 -16.93 -12.52 22.43
CA THR A 113 -16.31 -11.91 23.63
C THR A 113 -15.85 -10.48 23.36
N TYR A 114 -15.57 -9.74 24.43
CA TYR A 114 -14.87 -8.47 24.37
C TYR A 114 -13.82 -8.36 25.48
N LYS A 115 -12.81 -7.52 25.26
CA LYS A 115 -11.85 -7.10 26.30
C LYS A 115 -11.68 -5.60 26.35
N TYR A 116 -11.61 -5.07 27.57
CA TYR A 116 -11.19 -3.70 27.82
C TYR A 116 -9.66 -3.62 27.97
N GLN A 117 -9.04 -2.69 27.26
CA GLN A 117 -7.61 -2.40 27.37
C GLN A 117 -7.40 -0.90 27.57
N HIS A 118 -6.61 -0.53 28.58
CA HIS A 118 -6.14 0.85 28.76
C HIS A 118 -4.68 0.92 28.32
N ASP A 119 -4.42 1.65 27.24
CA ASP A 119 -3.07 1.91 26.75
C ASP A 119 -2.55 3.18 27.42
N THR A 120 -1.67 2.99 28.40
CA THR A 120 -1.08 4.08 29.19
C THR A 120 -0.03 4.87 28.43
N ASP A 121 0.54 4.32 27.36
CA ASP A 121 1.57 4.98 26.55
C ASP A 121 0.91 5.94 25.53
N GLN A 122 -0.23 5.53 24.97
CA GLN A 122 -1.04 6.38 24.06
C GLN A 122 -2.07 7.26 24.78
N ASP A 123 -2.28 7.09 26.10
CA ASP A 123 -3.34 7.75 26.89
C ASP A 123 -4.75 7.48 26.30
N LEU A 124 -4.97 6.28 25.77
CA LEU A 124 -6.19 5.85 25.07
C LEU A 124 -6.82 4.60 25.72
N LYS A 125 -8.15 4.55 25.64
CA LYS A 125 -8.96 3.43 26.13
C LYS A 125 -9.57 2.70 24.95
N TYR A 126 -9.36 1.39 24.92
CA TYR A 126 -9.85 0.52 23.88
C TYR A 126 -10.85 -0.50 24.42
N LEU A 127 -11.85 -0.80 23.61
CA LEU A 127 -12.69 -1.98 23.76
C LEU A 127 -12.51 -2.82 22.50
N HIS A 128 -11.85 -3.97 22.63
CA HIS A 128 -11.72 -4.92 21.54
C HIS A 128 -12.94 -5.85 21.59
N VAL A 129 -13.66 -5.96 20.48
CA VAL A 129 -14.82 -6.83 20.34
C VAL A 129 -14.51 -7.89 19.29
N PHE A 130 -14.78 -9.15 19.62
CA PHE A 130 -14.57 -10.30 18.75
C PHE A 130 -15.95 -10.81 18.33
N PRO A 131 -16.54 -10.30 17.23
CA PRO A 131 -17.88 -10.69 16.80
C PRO A 131 -17.92 -12.19 16.44
N LYS A 132 -19.14 -12.75 16.44
CA LYS A 132 -19.37 -14.10 15.92
C LYS A 132 -19.19 -14.03 14.41
N VAL A 133 -18.37 -14.92 13.84
CA VAL A 133 -18.13 -14.99 12.41
C VAL A 133 -18.55 -16.34 11.83
N ASP A 134 -19.04 -16.30 10.59
CA ASP A 134 -19.24 -17.46 9.75
C ASP A 134 -18.21 -17.42 8.61
N LEU A 135 -17.32 -18.42 8.58
CA LEU A 135 -16.29 -18.56 7.56
C LEU A 135 -16.79 -19.32 6.32
N SER A 136 -17.94 -19.99 6.41
CA SER A 136 -18.50 -20.80 5.31
C SER A 136 -19.13 -19.93 4.21
N ALA A 137 -19.74 -18.81 4.56
CA ALA A 137 -20.31 -17.87 3.61
C ALA A 137 -19.24 -17.19 2.73
N ALA A 138 -18.06 -16.91 3.28
CA ALA A 138 -16.92 -16.38 2.51
C ALA A 138 -16.34 -17.42 1.52
N ALA A 139 -16.40 -18.71 1.86
CA ALA A 139 -16.01 -19.81 0.96
C ALA A 139 -17.02 -20.02 -0.18
N ALA A 140 -18.31 -19.75 0.03
CA ALA A 140 -19.35 -19.86 -0.99
C ALA A 140 -19.26 -18.75 -2.06
N GLU A 141 -19.03 -17.49 -1.66
CA GLU A 141 -18.80 -16.38 -2.60
C GLU A 141 -17.52 -16.57 -3.45
N ALA A 142 -16.47 -17.16 -2.86
CA ALA A 142 -15.23 -17.49 -3.55
C ALA A 142 -15.40 -18.55 -4.67
N ALA A 143 -16.49 -19.32 -4.66
CA ALA A 143 -16.81 -20.32 -5.69
C ALA A 143 -17.69 -19.77 -6.84
N GLY A 144 -18.22 -18.55 -6.72
CA GLY A 144 -19.20 -17.97 -7.65
C GLY A 144 -18.77 -16.69 -8.38
N ALA A 145 -17.73 -15.99 -7.89
CA ALA A 145 -17.29 -14.73 -8.47
C ALA A 145 -16.18 -14.92 -9.53
N ASP A 146 -16.50 -14.59 -10.79
CA ASP A 146 -15.52 -14.49 -11.87
C ASP A 146 -14.43 -13.45 -11.56
N THR A 147 -13.25 -13.71 -12.09
CA THR A 147 -11.96 -13.05 -11.85
C THR A 147 -12.00 -11.51 -11.87
N GLY A 148 -11.75 -10.89 -10.72
CA GLY A 148 -12.00 -9.44 -10.57
C GLY A 148 -11.32 -8.68 -9.43
N GLY A 149 -10.15 -9.10 -8.93
CA GLY A 149 -9.23 -8.18 -8.22
C GLY A 149 -8.65 -8.63 -6.87
N ALA A 150 -7.34 -8.39 -6.74
CA ALA A 150 -6.60 -8.17 -5.49
C ALA A 150 -6.77 -9.19 -4.35
N GLY A 151 -6.33 -10.42 -4.60
CA GLY A 151 -5.99 -11.41 -3.57
C GLY A 151 -5.22 -12.54 -4.25
N GLY A 152 -4.09 -12.98 -3.70
CA GLY A 152 -3.35 -14.09 -4.28
C GLY A 152 -4.24 -15.32 -4.39
N ASP A 153 -4.22 -15.99 -5.55
CA ASP A 153 -4.83 -17.31 -5.72
C ASP A 153 -4.30 -18.21 -4.59
N ALA A 154 -5.18 -18.67 -3.70
CA ALA A 154 -4.84 -19.59 -2.62
C ALA A 154 -5.02 -21.05 -3.05
N GLY A 155 -4.93 -21.32 -4.35
CA GLY A 155 -4.98 -22.66 -4.92
C GLY A 155 -3.64 -23.39 -4.81
N PRO A 156 -3.59 -24.65 -5.27
CA PRO A 156 -2.37 -25.46 -5.30
C PRO A 156 -1.29 -24.90 -6.25
N ASN A 157 -1.63 -23.90 -7.07
CA ASN A 157 -0.69 -23.17 -7.95
C ASN A 157 -0.11 -21.90 -7.31
N SER A 158 -0.46 -21.59 -6.06
CA SER A 158 0.03 -20.41 -5.37
C SER A 158 1.55 -20.51 -5.08
N PRO A 159 2.31 -19.41 -5.18
CA PRO A 159 3.73 -19.38 -4.83
C PRO A 159 4.03 -19.96 -3.45
N GLU A 160 3.24 -19.57 -2.45
CA GLU A 160 3.34 -20.03 -1.07
C GLU A 160 3.04 -21.53 -0.90
N TYR A 161 2.02 -22.08 -1.59
CA TYR A 161 1.73 -23.51 -1.54
C TYR A 161 2.84 -24.34 -2.20
N GLN A 162 3.28 -23.94 -3.40
CA GLN A 162 4.42 -24.56 -4.07
C GLN A 162 5.68 -24.54 -3.20
N CYS A 163 5.93 -23.43 -2.49
CA CYS A 163 7.05 -23.32 -1.58
C CYS A 163 6.95 -24.20 -0.33
N VAL A 164 5.78 -24.45 0.25
CA VAL A 164 5.67 -25.38 1.39
C VAL A 164 5.67 -26.85 0.96
N ALA A 165 5.14 -27.17 -0.24
CA ALA A 165 5.00 -28.53 -0.74
C ALA A 165 6.29 -29.15 -1.34
N CYS A 166 7.20 -28.33 -1.87
CA CYS A 166 8.46 -28.83 -2.44
C CYS A 166 9.50 -29.23 -1.38
N THR A 167 10.59 -29.88 -1.77
CA THR A 167 11.75 -30.12 -0.89
C THR A 167 12.54 -28.83 -0.62
N LEU A 168 13.44 -28.84 0.38
CA LEU A 168 14.33 -27.69 0.65
C LEU A 168 15.30 -27.38 -0.50
N GLU A 169 15.65 -28.36 -1.35
CA GLU A 169 16.52 -28.13 -2.52
C GLU A 169 15.74 -27.43 -3.64
N GLU A 170 14.58 -27.98 -4.03
CA GLU A 170 13.67 -27.37 -5.01
C GLU A 170 13.22 -25.97 -4.58
N PHE A 171 12.98 -25.75 -3.29
CA PHE A 171 12.68 -24.43 -2.74
C PHE A 171 13.77 -23.39 -3.05
N GLN A 172 15.04 -23.77 -2.97
CA GLN A 172 16.16 -22.86 -3.24
C GLN A 172 16.20 -22.45 -4.71
N ASP A 173 15.96 -23.41 -5.60
CA ASP A 173 15.89 -23.16 -7.05
C ASP A 173 14.65 -22.32 -7.42
N LEU A 174 13.49 -22.60 -6.83
CA LEU A 174 12.26 -21.79 -7.00
C LEU A 174 12.46 -20.34 -6.52
N VAL A 175 13.08 -20.14 -5.35
CA VAL A 175 13.42 -18.80 -4.82
C VAL A 175 14.41 -18.08 -5.72
N ALA A 176 15.44 -18.78 -6.22
CA ALA A 176 16.46 -18.21 -7.09
C ALA A 176 15.91 -17.77 -8.46
N MET A 177 14.96 -18.54 -9.02
CA MET A 177 14.32 -18.23 -10.31
C MET A 177 13.22 -17.17 -10.17
N ASN A 178 12.28 -17.33 -9.24
CA ASN A 178 11.03 -16.56 -9.22
C ASN A 178 11.07 -15.31 -8.31
N THR A 179 12.05 -15.21 -7.40
CA THR A 179 12.15 -14.06 -6.47
C THR A 179 13.55 -13.42 -6.48
N PRO A 180 14.04 -12.87 -7.60
CA PRO A 180 15.40 -12.34 -7.69
C PRO A 180 15.67 -11.09 -6.83
N SER A 181 14.66 -10.26 -6.51
CA SER A 181 14.82 -9.04 -5.70
C SER A 181 14.61 -9.24 -4.18
N PHE A 182 15.02 -8.27 -3.38
CA PHE A 182 14.85 -8.31 -1.92
C PHE A 182 13.38 -8.15 -1.53
N SER A 183 12.64 -7.26 -2.20
CA SER A 183 11.20 -7.08 -1.98
C SER A 183 10.41 -8.37 -2.24
N GLN A 184 10.70 -9.08 -3.34
CA GLN A 184 10.02 -10.35 -3.65
C GLN A 184 10.32 -11.43 -2.60
N LYS A 185 11.59 -11.59 -2.17
CA LYS A 185 11.95 -12.52 -1.08
C LYS A 185 11.33 -12.12 0.26
N ARG A 186 11.18 -10.82 0.53
CA ARG A 186 10.52 -10.30 1.73
C ARG A 186 9.01 -10.55 1.69
N ALA A 187 8.38 -10.46 0.52
CA ALA A 187 6.98 -10.83 0.30
C ALA A 187 6.77 -12.33 0.52
N LEU A 188 7.59 -13.18 -0.11
CA LEU A 188 7.55 -14.64 0.10
C LEU A 188 7.75 -15.01 1.57
N LEU A 189 8.74 -14.43 2.25
CA LEU A 189 8.98 -14.67 3.68
C LEU A 189 7.76 -14.30 4.55
N LYS A 190 7.01 -13.25 4.19
CA LYS A 190 5.77 -12.89 4.90
C LYS A 190 4.73 -13.99 4.75
N ARG A 191 4.54 -14.54 3.55
CA ARG A 191 3.56 -15.60 3.28
C ARG A 191 3.98 -16.95 3.89
N MET A 192 5.26 -17.32 3.77
CA MET A 192 5.80 -18.52 4.43
C MET A 192 5.59 -18.50 5.94
N LYS A 193 5.69 -17.35 6.60
CA LYS A 193 5.37 -17.22 8.04
C LYS A 193 3.89 -17.43 8.37
N VAL A 194 2.97 -17.05 7.48
CA VAL A 194 1.54 -17.38 7.64
C VAL A 194 1.35 -18.89 7.53
N MET A 195 1.99 -19.55 6.57
CA MET A 195 1.96 -21.01 6.44
C MET A 195 2.59 -21.73 7.64
N GLN A 196 3.66 -21.18 8.23
CA GLN A 196 4.23 -21.70 9.48
C GLN A 196 3.22 -21.63 10.63
N SER A 197 2.53 -20.49 10.81
CA SER A 197 1.51 -20.37 11.86
C SER A 197 0.28 -21.25 11.61
N ALA A 198 -0.04 -21.56 10.34
CA ALA A 198 -1.05 -22.55 10.00
C ALA A 198 -0.60 -23.97 10.37
N LEU A 199 0.65 -24.34 10.09
CA LEU A 199 1.23 -25.63 10.51
C LEU A 199 1.22 -25.78 12.04
N GLU A 200 1.68 -24.77 12.77
CA GLU A 200 1.68 -24.74 14.24
C GLU A 200 0.26 -24.89 14.83
N MET A 201 -0.78 -24.36 14.16
CA MET A 201 -2.17 -24.54 14.54
C MET A 201 -2.65 -25.98 14.32
N LEU A 202 -2.32 -26.59 13.18
CA LEU A 202 -2.66 -27.98 12.85
C LEU A 202 -1.96 -28.96 13.81
N GLU A 203 -0.68 -28.73 14.12
CA GLU A 203 0.07 -29.47 15.13
C GLU A 203 -0.60 -29.38 16.51
N SER A 204 -1.08 -28.19 16.91
CA SER A 204 -1.82 -27.99 18.16
C SER A 204 -3.14 -28.77 18.18
N MET A 205 -3.92 -28.73 17.10
CA MET A 205 -5.17 -29.47 16.99
C MET A 205 -4.95 -30.99 17.12
N LEU A 206 -3.92 -31.52 16.46
CA LEU A 206 -3.53 -32.93 16.57
C LEU A 206 -3.05 -33.29 17.99
N CYS A 207 -2.29 -32.41 18.65
CA CYS A 207 -1.89 -32.59 20.05
C CYS A 207 -3.10 -32.63 21.00
N ASP A 208 -4.11 -31.79 20.75
CA ASP A 208 -5.37 -31.74 21.49
C ASP A 208 -6.36 -32.86 21.11
N GLN A 209 -5.95 -33.82 20.27
CA GLN A 209 -6.75 -34.94 19.76
C GLN A 209 -8.00 -34.50 18.98
N GLN A 210 -7.99 -33.30 18.40
CA GLN A 210 -9.05 -32.83 17.51
C GLN A 210 -8.90 -33.49 16.13
N THR A 211 -10.03 -33.83 15.52
CA THR A 211 -10.04 -34.32 14.13
C THR A 211 -9.86 -33.16 13.17
N LEU A 212 -8.78 -33.19 12.38
CA LEU A 212 -8.64 -32.34 11.20
C LEU A 212 -9.71 -32.69 10.16
N THR A 213 -10.17 -31.69 9.40
CA THR A 213 -10.93 -31.91 8.17
C THR A 213 -10.01 -32.46 7.06
N GLU A 214 -10.60 -33.00 5.99
CA GLU A 214 -9.84 -33.55 4.85
C GLU A 214 -8.89 -32.50 4.22
N GLN A 215 -9.32 -31.24 4.14
CA GLN A 215 -8.51 -30.13 3.62
C GLN A 215 -7.38 -29.73 4.57
N GLU A 216 -7.64 -29.72 5.89
CA GLU A 216 -6.63 -29.45 6.92
C GLU A 216 -5.58 -30.56 6.98
N GLN A 217 -5.99 -31.82 6.79
CA GLN A 217 -5.10 -32.98 6.72
C GLN A 217 -4.24 -32.94 5.44
N GLU A 218 -4.81 -32.63 4.27
CA GLU A 218 -4.05 -32.44 3.02
C GLU A 218 -3.03 -31.29 3.14
N MET A 219 -3.42 -30.17 3.80
CA MET A 219 -2.50 -29.07 4.07
C MET A 219 -1.39 -29.45 5.06
N TYR A 220 -1.70 -30.24 6.09
CA TYR A 220 -0.69 -30.75 7.03
C TYR A 220 0.31 -31.69 6.34
N ASP A 221 -0.19 -32.70 5.61
CA ASP A 221 0.62 -33.74 4.98
C ASP A 221 1.49 -33.20 3.81
N SER A 222 1.11 -32.07 3.22
CA SER A 222 1.88 -31.39 2.17
C SER A 222 2.93 -30.41 2.70
N MET A 223 2.88 -29.96 3.96
CA MET A 223 3.83 -28.98 4.49
C MET A 223 5.18 -29.62 4.89
N VAL A 224 6.21 -29.42 4.07
CA VAL A 224 7.56 -29.95 4.31
C VAL A 224 8.55 -28.83 4.70
N ASP A 225 9.36 -29.06 5.74
CA ASP A 225 10.53 -28.24 6.12
C ASP A 225 10.29 -26.71 6.23
N VAL A 226 9.06 -26.27 6.55
CA VAL A 226 8.63 -24.87 6.48
C VAL A 226 9.56 -23.93 7.26
N ASN A 227 9.97 -24.31 8.47
CA ASN A 227 10.89 -23.53 9.30
C ASN A 227 12.30 -23.42 8.68
N ALA A 228 12.85 -24.50 8.11
CA ALA A 228 14.16 -24.47 7.45
C ALA A 228 14.16 -23.58 6.19
N LYS A 229 13.05 -23.58 5.44
CA LYS A 229 12.83 -22.68 4.29
C LYS A 229 12.73 -21.22 4.72
N ILE A 230 12.08 -20.94 5.85
CA ILE A 230 12.03 -19.60 6.47
C ILE A 230 13.43 -19.15 6.93
N GLU A 231 14.22 -20.02 7.57
CA GLU A 231 15.62 -19.72 7.90
C GLU A 231 16.44 -19.41 6.64
N HIS A 232 16.26 -20.16 5.56
CA HIS A 232 16.94 -19.91 4.28
C HIS A 232 16.62 -18.52 3.74
N LEU A 233 15.34 -18.12 3.69
CA LEU A 233 14.93 -16.78 3.26
C LEU A 233 15.50 -15.67 4.14
N ASN A 234 15.54 -15.85 5.47
CA ASN A 234 16.17 -14.86 6.35
C ASN A 234 17.67 -14.71 6.05
N LYS A 235 18.40 -15.82 5.88
CA LYS A 235 19.84 -15.83 5.53
C LYS A 235 20.09 -15.19 4.16
N GLU A 236 19.21 -15.41 3.18
CA GLU A 236 19.26 -14.79 1.86
C GLU A 236 19.04 -13.26 1.92
N LEU A 237 18.03 -12.80 2.66
CA LEU A 237 17.76 -11.37 2.85
C LEU A 237 18.93 -10.67 3.57
N GLU A 238 19.47 -11.26 4.65
CA GLU A 238 20.66 -10.74 5.34
C GLU A 238 21.87 -10.66 4.41
N LYS A 239 22.09 -11.68 3.58
CA LYS A 239 23.14 -11.74 2.55
C LYS A 239 22.95 -10.70 1.45
N MET A 240 21.73 -10.31 1.10
CA MET A 240 21.45 -9.22 0.16
C MET A 240 21.75 -7.85 0.78
N VAL A 241 21.32 -7.62 2.03
CA VAL A 241 21.61 -6.40 2.80
C VAL A 241 23.11 -6.24 3.02
N ALA A 242 23.80 -7.29 3.46
CA ALA A 242 25.24 -7.28 3.72
C ALA A 242 26.10 -7.05 2.45
N LYS A 243 25.57 -7.39 1.27
CA LYS A 243 26.23 -7.16 -0.03
C LYS A 243 25.76 -5.90 -0.76
N GLY A 244 24.89 -5.09 -0.16
CA GLY A 244 24.32 -3.90 -0.79
C GLY A 244 23.44 -4.18 -2.02
N ARG A 245 22.91 -5.41 -2.15
CA ARG A 245 22.05 -5.81 -3.27
C ARG A 245 20.60 -5.38 -3.03
N LEU A 246 20.40 -4.07 -2.89
CA LEU A 246 19.10 -3.43 -2.67
C LEU A 246 18.87 -2.34 -3.72
N THR A 247 17.68 -2.28 -4.30
CA THR A 247 17.27 -1.15 -5.16
C THR A 247 17.15 0.14 -4.36
N LYS A 248 17.01 1.28 -5.05
CA LYS A 248 16.82 2.57 -4.39
C LYS A 248 15.52 2.62 -3.56
N GLY A 249 14.45 1.98 -4.03
CA GLY A 249 13.20 1.89 -3.26
C GLY A 249 13.33 0.93 -2.08
N GLU A 250 14.00 -0.21 -2.26
CA GLU A 250 14.27 -1.16 -1.19
C GLU A 250 15.12 -0.55 -0.07
N GLN A 251 16.21 0.16 -0.41
CA GLN A 251 17.01 0.92 0.55
C GLN A 251 16.15 1.93 1.29
N LYS A 252 15.33 2.72 0.58
CA LYS A 252 14.47 3.72 1.21
C LYS A 252 13.47 3.07 2.16
N GLN A 253 12.72 2.05 1.72
CA GLN A 253 11.74 1.36 2.54
C GLN A 253 12.39 0.72 3.78
N MET A 254 13.58 0.13 3.63
CA MET A 254 14.29 -0.47 4.75
C MET A 254 14.81 0.57 5.76
N VAL A 255 15.24 1.75 5.29
CA VAL A 255 15.61 2.87 6.16
C VAL A 255 14.37 3.47 6.84
N ASP A 256 13.27 3.66 6.12
CA ASP A 256 11.99 4.15 6.66
C ASP A 256 11.43 3.17 7.74
N ASP A 257 11.53 1.85 7.51
CA ASP A 257 11.14 0.81 8.48
C ASP A 257 12.06 0.77 9.72
N LEU A 258 13.38 0.97 9.53
CA LEU A 258 14.33 1.04 10.64
C LEU A 258 14.17 2.33 11.45
N ALA A 259 13.86 3.46 10.80
CA ALA A 259 13.60 4.73 11.47
C ALA A 259 12.39 4.63 12.42
N LYS A 260 11.26 4.07 11.96
CA LYS A 260 10.10 3.80 12.82
C LYS A 260 10.44 2.92 14.02
N LYS A 261 11.24 1.87 13.81
CA LYS A 261 11.71 1.01 14.91
C LYS A 261 12.62 1.75 15.89
N LEU A 262 13.46 2.67 15.42
CA LEU A 262 14.29 3.51 16.30
C LEU A 262 13.40 4.44 17.15
N GLU A 263 12.33 5.00 16.59
CA GLU A 263 11.34 5.79 17.33
C GLU A 263 10.59 4.94 18.38
N GLU A 264 10.12 3.74 18.03
CA GLU A 264 9.52 2.78 18.96
C GLU A 264 10.48 2.38 20.09
N MET A 265 11.76 2.19 19.77
CA MET A 265 12.80 1.85 20.74
C MET A 265 13.12 3.03 21.67
N ASP A 266 13.12 4.27 21.19
CA ASP A 266 13.30 5.47 22.02
C ASP A 266 12.15 5.64 23.03
N VAL A 267 10.91 5.40 22.61
CA VAL A 267 9.76 5.34 23.54
C VAL A 267 9.95 4.22 24.57
N ALA A 268 10.32 3.02 24.13
CA ALA A 268 10.53 1.87 25.02
C ALA A 268 11.71 2.06 26.01
N ILE A 269 12.76 2.79 25.61
CA ILE A 269 13.88 3.19 26.48
C ILE A 269 13.39 4.19 27.53
N ALA A 270 12.67 5.25 27.11
CA ALA A 270 12.13 6.25 28.02
C ALA A 270 11.16 5.63 29.05
N THR A 271 10.29 4.71 28.63
CA THR A 271 9.42 3.95 29.55
C THR A 271 10.24 3.05 30.48
N ALA A 272 11.25 2.33 29.98
CA ALA A 272 12.10 1.48 30.82
C ALA A 272 12.91 2.28 31.87
N ASP A 273 13.37 3.49 31.54
CA ASP A 273 14.00 4.42 32.48
C ASP A 273 13.01 4.95 33.51
N ALA A 274 11.80 5.37 33.10
CA ALA A 274 10.75 5.83 34.01
C ALA A 274 10.27 4.73 34.98
N GLU A 275 10.28 3.47 34.55
CA GLU A 275 9.98 2.30 35.37
C GLU A 275 11.18 1.81 36.22
N GLY A 276 12.36 2.43 36.10
CA GLY A 276 13.59 2.00 36.80
C GLY A 276 14.16 0.65 36.35
N LYS A 277 13.74 0.15 35.18
CA LYS A 277 14.12 -1.17 34.64
C LYS A 277 15.45 -1.11 33.88
N ALA A 278 16.53 -0.72 34.56
CA ALA A 278 17.86 -0.48 33.98
C ALA A 278 18.30 -1.57 32.99
N LYS A 279 18.24 -2.86 33.36
CA LYS A 279 18.60 -3.98 32.46
C LYS A 279 17.81 -4.03 31.14
N LYS A 280 16.54 -3.60 31.14
CA LYS A 280 15.70 -3.52 29.93
C LYS A 280 16.12 -2.32 29.07
N ARG A 281 16.39 -1.17 29.70
CA ARG A 281 16.92 0.03 29.04
C ARG A 281 18.28 -0.24 28.39
N ASP A 282 19.24 -0.83 29.11
CA ASP A 282 20.58 -1.16 28.57
C ASP A 282 20.48 -2.09 27.34
N ALA A 283 19.59 -3.09 27.40
CA ALA A 283 19.35 -4.01 26.29
C ALA A 283 18.71 -3.33 25.07
N LEU A 284 17.79 -2.39 25.29
CA LEU A 284 17.16 -1.59 24.23
C LEU A 284 18.15 -0.59 23.62
N GLU A 285 18.98 0.09 24.40
CA GLU A 285 20.05 0.96 23.88
C GLU A 285 21.05 0.18 23.01
N ALA A 286 21.50 -0.99 23.49
CA ALA A 286 22.40 -1.85 22.73
C ALA A 286 21.78 -2.36 21.42
N ALA A 287 20.47 -2.59 21.39
CA ALA A 287 19.74 -2.96 20.19
C ALA A 287 19.48 -1.75 19.27
N LYS A 288 19.23 -0.55 19.83
CA LYS A 288 19.07 0.71 19.09
C LYS A 288 20.34 1.02 18.31
N LYS A 289 21.51 0.97 18.98
CA LYS A 289 22.80 1.19 18.34
C LYS A 289 23.05 0.25 17.16
N LYS A 290 22.69 -1.03 17.29
CA LYS A 290 22.78 -2.01 16.18
C LYS A 290 21.85 -1.68 15.01
N ALA A 291 20.71 -1.04 15.26
CA ALA A 291 19.80 -0.59 14.21
C ALA A 291 20.34 0.69 13.52
N GLU A 292 20.91 1.63 14.26
CA GLU A 292 21.61 2.82 13.72
C GLU A 292 22.81 2.42 12.84
N GLU A 293 23.65 1.50 13.32
CA GLU A 293 24.77 0.91 12.56
C GLU A 293 24.29 0.25 11.25
N LYS A 294 23.13 -0.43 11.27
CA LYS A 294 22.50 -1.00 10.06
C LYS A 294 22.00 0.06 9.08
N VAL A 295 21.36 1.13 9.57
CA VAL A 295 20.91 2.26 8.72
C VAL A 295 22.09 2.90 8.00
N ALA A 296 23.18 3.19 8.73
CA ALA A 296 24.41 3.73 8.15
C ALA A 296 24.96 2.79 7.05
N HIS A 297 25.18 1.51 7.38
CA HIS A 297 25.70 0.50 6.45
C HIS A 297 24.85 0.32 5.18
N ILE A 298 23.52 0.35 5.29
CA ILE A 298 22.62 0.30 4.12
C ILE A 298 22.80 1.53 3.22
N SER A 299 22.94 2.72 3.83
CA SER A 299 23.06 4.00 3.11
C SER A 299 24.41 4.20 2.40
N GLU A 300 25.45 3.49 2.80
CA GLU A 300 26.78 3.52 2.16
C GLU A 300 26.80 2.80 0.80
N PHE A 301 25.93 1.80 0.60
CA PHE A 301 25.88 1.07 -0.66
C PHE A 301 25.22 1.87 -1.77
N LYS A 302 25.82 1.81 -2.98
CA LYS A 302 25.17 2.28 -4.20
C LYS A 302 24.01 1.33 -4.52
N PRO A 303 22.75 1.83 -4.60
CA PRO A 303 21.61 0.97 -4.91
C PRO A 303 21.77 0.32 -6.29
N ILE A 304 21.37 -0.94 -6.39
CA ILE A 304 21.30 -1.67 -7.66
C ILE A 304 20.10 -1.20 -8.48
N VAL A 305 20.16 -1.40 -9.79
CA VAL A 305 19.01 -1.28 -10.68
C VAL A 305 18.50 -2.70 -10.93
N TYR A 306 17.28 -2.99 -10.50
CA TYR A 306 16.57 -4.19 -10.91
C TYR A 306 16.01 -3.94 -12.32
N THR A 307 16.26 -4.85 -13.25
CA THR A 307 15.81 -4.73 -14.65
C THR A 307 15.02 -5.98 -15.03
N MET A 308 13.75 -5.82 -15.39
CA MET A 308 13.01 -6.89 -16.08
C MET A 308 13.66 -7.17 -17.44
N ALA A 309 13.59 -8.43 -17.91
CA ALA A 309 14.03 -8.79 -19.25
C ALA A 309 13.45 -7.83 -20.33
N ASN A 310 12.16 -7.48 -20.17
CA ASN A 310 11.41 -6.65 -21.12
C ASN A 310 11.18 -5.20 -20.63
N GLU A 311 11.86 -4.74 -19.58
CA GLU A 311 11.55 -3.44 -18.93
C GLU A 311 11.66 -2.26 -19.90
N LYS A 312 12.65 -2.31 -20.80
CA LYS A 312 12.88 -1.28 -21.80
C LYS A 312 11.76 -1.23 -22.84
N GLU A 313 11.32 -2.40 -23.32
CA GLU A 313 10.22 -2.53 -24.27
C GLU A 313 8.92 -2.04 -23.63
N LEU A 314 8.61 -2.50 -22.41
CA LEU A 314 7.43 -2.04 -21.64
C LEU A 314 7.45 -0.53 -21.37
N ASN A 315 8.58 0.03 -20.95
CA ASN A 315 8.69 1.47 -20.70
C ASN A 315 8.56 2.32 -21.98
N ASP A 316 9.04 1.82 -23.13
CA ASP A 316 8.91 2.54 -24.40
C ASP A 316 7.49 2.39 -24.98
N LEU A 317 6.86 1.21 -24.89
CA LEU A 317 5.44 0.99 -25.24
C LEU A 317 4.49 1.82 -24.37
N ARG A 318 4.72 1.88 -23.04
CA ARG A 318 3.94 2.73 -22.12
C ARG A 318 4.07 4.22 -22.43
N LYS A 319 5.25 4.69 -22.88
CA LYS A 319 5.43 6.08 -23.38
C LYS A 319 4.69 6.31 -24.69
N GLU A 320 4.68 5.32 -25.60
CA GLU A 320 3.94 5.41 -26.86
C GLU A 320 2.42 5.45 -26.59
N LEU A 321 1.91 4.58 -25.73
CA LEU A 321 0.51 4.59 -25.27
C LEU A 321 0.13 5.93 -24.64
N ALA A 322 0.92 6.44 -23.69
CA ALA A 322 0.69 7.76 -23.07
C ALA A 322 0.87 8.94 -24.04
N ALA A 323 1.48 8.74 -25.21
CA ALA A 323 1.51 9.72 -26.30
C ALA A 323 0.28 9.61 -27.22
N LEU A 324 -0.23 8.40 -27.44
CA LEU A 324 -1.48 8.13 -28.16
C LEU A 324 -2.70 8.63 -27.38
N GLU A 325 -2.78 8.39 -26.08
CA GLU A 325 -3.83 8.97 -25.21
C GLU A 325 -3.84 10.51 -25.25
N LYS A 326 -2.67 11.15 -25.37
CA LYS A 326 -2.56 12.61 -25.55
C LYS A 326 -2.91 13.09 -26.94
N ILE A 327 -3.05 12.20 -27.91
CA ILE A 327 -3.59 12.49 -29.24
C ILE A 327 -5.10 12.31 -29.21
N GLU A 328 -5.59 11.21 -28.63
CA GLU A 328 -7.01 10.90 -28.43
C GLU A 328 -7.74 11.97 -27.59
N ASN A 329 -7.15 12.40 -26.47
CA ASN A 329 -7.73 13.41 -25.59
C ASN A 329 -7.57 14.87 -26.08
N LYS A 330 -7.03 15.12 -27.29
CA LYS A 330 -7.05 16.45 -27.90
C LYS A 330 -8.41 16.73 -28.51
N GLY A 331 -9.21 17.54 -27.84
CA GLY A 331 -10.45 18.08 -28.41
C GLY A 331 -10.18 18.86 -29.71
N GLY A 332 -10.56 18.26 -30.84
CA GLY A 332 -10.36 18.83 -32.18
C GLY A 332 -10.45 17.77 -33.28
N LEU A 333 -10.42 18.21 -34.54
CA LEU A 333 -10.42 17.29 -35.68
C LEU A 333 -9.03 16.66 -35.85
N LEU A 334 -8.94 15.35 -35.60
CA LEU A 334 -7.72 14.57 -35.78
C LEU A 334 -7.29 14.52 -37.25
N LYS A 335 -5.98 14.63 -37.51
CA LYS A 335 -5.43 14.47 -38.86
C LYS A 335 -5.36 12.99 -39.24
N GLY A 336 -5.32 12.68 -40.54
CA GLY A 336 -5.17 11.30 -41.03
C GLY A 336 -3.95 10.57 -40.44
N ASP A 337 -2.82 11.27 -40.28
CA ASP A 337 -1.61 10.74 -39.65
C ASP A 337 -1.77 10.43 -38.16
N ASP A 338 -2.70 11.11 -37.47
CA ASP A 338 -2.96 10.89 -36.05
C ASP A 338 -3.98 9.76 -35.86
N LEU A 339 -4.98 9.64 -36.74
CA LEU A 339 -5.85 8.46 -36.84
C LEU A 339 -5.05 7.18 -37.13
N ALA A 340 -4.08 7.23 -38.04
CA ALA A 340 -3.20 6.10 -38.37
C ALA A 340 -2.27 5.68 -37.21
N LYS A 341 -1.99 6.59 -36.25
CA LYS A 341 -1.27 6.26 -35.01
C LYS A 341 -2.20 5.66 -33.97
N LEU A 342 -3.40 6.24 -33.77
CA LEU A 342 -4.40 5.71 -32.85
C LEU A 342 -4.84 4.29 -33.23
N ALA A 343 -4.89 3.95 -34.52
CA ALA A 343 -5.14 2.59 -34.99
C ALA A 343 -4.12 1.54 -34.50
N LYS A 344 -2.95 1.94 -34.00
CA LYS A 344 -1.95 1.05 -33.39
C LYS A 344 -2.15 0.84 -31.89
N LYS A 345 -2.97 1.66 -31.22
CA LYS A 345 -3.21 1.62 -29.77
C LYS A 345 -3.59 0.20 -29.28
N PRO A 346 -4.54 -0.54 -29.91
CA PRO A 346 -4.91 -1.88 -29.46
C PRO A 346 -3.77 -2.91 -29.56
N ASN A 347 -2.87 -2.76 -30.54
CA ASN A 347 -1.71 -3.64 -30.69
C ASN A 347 -0.62 -3.34 -29.65
N ILE A 348 -0.48 -2.08 -29.25
CA ILE A 348 0.44 -1.66 -28.17
C ILE A 348 -0.12 -2.11 -26.81
N GLU A 349 -1.41 -1.91 -26.56
CA GLU A 349 -2.11 -2.43 -25.37
C GLU A 349 -1.98 -3.95 -25.27
N LYS A 350 -2.23 -4.68 -26.37
CA LYS A 350 -2.03 -6.13 -26.40
C LYS A 350 -0.57 -6.51 -26.14
N ARG A 351 0.41 -5.88 -26.80
CA ARG A 351 1.83 -6.19 -26.59
C ARG A 351 2.29 -5.88 -25.16
N ILE A 352 1.74 -4.86 -24.51
CA ILE A 352 1.96 -4.59 -23.08
C ILE A 352 1.38 -5.73 -22.24
N ALA A 353 0.14 -6.16 -22.50
CA ALA A 353 -0.48 -7.27 -21.77
C ALA A 353 0.27 -8.60 -21.95
N ASP A 354 0.68 -8.93 -23.18
CA ASP A 354 1.49 -10.12 -23.49
C ASP A 354 2.82 -10.07 -22.70
N LEU A 355 3.55 -8.95 -22.77
CA LEU A 355 4.82 -8.75 -22.04
C LEU A 355 4.70 -8.69 -20.51
N GLU A 356 3.53 -8.29 -19.98
CA GLU A 356 3.23 -8.29 -18.55
C GLU A 356 2.73 -9.66 -18.03
N GLY A 357 2.39 -10.58 -18.95
CA GLY A 357 2.02 -11.97 -18.65
C GLY A 357 3.16 -12.97 -18.81
N GLU A 358 4.05 -12.79 -19.80
CA GLU A 358 5.04 -13.80 -20.20
C GLU A 358 6.26 -13.94 -19.26
N ASP A 359 6.73 -12.85 -18.63
CA ASP A 359 8.02 -12.78 -17.90
C ASP A 359 7.89 -12.30 -16.44
N LYS A 360 6.75 -12.59 -15.80
CA LYS A 360 6.40 -12.04 -14.48
C LYS A 360 6.91 -12.91 -13.34
N GLY A 361 7.92 -12.41 -12.62
CA GLY A 361 8.39 -13.02 -11.37
C GLY A 361 7.31 -12.95 -10.28
N TRP A 362 7.42 -13.80 -9.26
CA TRP A 362 6.46 -13.80 -8.15
C TRP A 362 6.49 -12.46 -7.41
N PHE A 363 5.31 -11.98 -7.02
CA PHE A 363 5.09 -10.73 -6.26
C PHE A 363 5.57 -9.43 -6.94
N GLU A 364 5.86 -9.42 -8.25
CA GLU A 364 6.39 -8.23 -8.92
C GLU A 364 5.42 -7.05 -8.98
N ASP A 365 4.12 -7.30 -9.06
CA ASP A 365 3.09 -6.24 -8.96
C ASP A 365 3.12 -5.59 -7.58
N GLU A 366 3.08 -6.41 -6.51
CA GLU A 366 3.12 -5.98 -5.11
C GLU A 366 4.40 -5.20 -4.78
N CYS A 367 5.50 -5.52 -5.46
CA CYS A 367 6.80 -4.89 -5.27
C CYS A 367 7.07 -3.74 -6.26
N ARG A 368 6.17 -3.47 -7.22
CA ARG A 368 6.49 -2.68 -8.42
C ARG A 368 6.99 -1.26 -8.11
N ASP A 369 6.31 -0.55 -7.21
CA ASP A 369 6.66 0.82 -6.83
C ASP A 369 8.00 0.91 -6.08
N VAL A 370 8.41 -0.18 -5.41
CA VAL A 370 9.66 -0.30 -4.65
C VAL A 370 10.82 -0.68 -5.59
N LEU A 371 10.57 -1.57 -6.54
CA LEU A 371 11.57 -1.99 -7.53
C LEU A 371 11.84 -0.89 -8.57
N PHE A 372 10.78 -0.26 -9.08
CA PHE A 372 10.81 0.72 -10.15
C PHE A 372 10.44 2.11 -9.64
N THR A 373 11.14 2.61 -8.61
CA THR A 373 10.96 4.00 -8.15
C THR A 373 11.11 4.94 -9.35
N PRO A 374 10.07 5.69 -9.76
CA PRO A 374 10.13 6.47 -10.98
C PRO A 374 11.27 7.48 -10.88
N ALA A 375 12.18 7.45 -11.86
CA ALA A 375 13.31 8.35 -11.90
C ALA A 375 12.77 9.79 -11.95
N ALA A 376 12.87 10.50 -10.82
CA ALA A 376 12.42 11.88 -10.69
C ALA A 376 12.94 12.67 -11.89
N ALA A 377 12.00 13.24 -12.67
CA ALA A 377 12.30 13.83 -13.96
C ALA A 377 13.48 14.80 -13.80
N LYS A 378 14.60 14.50 -14.46
CA LYS A 378 15.82 15.32 -14.35
C LYS A 378 15.41 16.77 -14.58
N PRO A 379 15.62 17.69 -13.62
CA PRO A 379 15.21 19.08 -13.79
C PRO A 379 15.84 19.58 -15.07
N ALA A 380 15.00 20.05 -16.00
CA ALA A 380 15.42 20.38 -17.35
C ALA A 380 16.62 21.33 -17.27
N ALA A 381 17.76 20.89 -17.81
CA ALA A 381 19.04 21.56 -17.60
C ALA A 381 18.90 23.05 -17.92
N ALA A 382 18.96 23.88 -16.87
CA ALA A 382 18.73 25.31 -17.00
C ALA A 382 19.69 25.85 -18.06
N LYS A 383 19.15 26.34 -19.18
CA LYS A 383 19.96 26.84 -20.31
C LYS A 383 20.96 27.84 -19.76
N LYS A 384 22.25 27.49 -19.82
CA LYS A 384 23.34 28.39 -19.39
C LYS A 384 23.13 29.72 -20.12
N LYS A 385 22.83 30.79 -19.38
CA LYS A 385 22.89 32.13 -19.95
C LYS A 385 24.30 32.34 -20.49
N PRO A 386 24.46 32.96 -21.68
CA PRO A 386 25.79 33.30 -22.17
C PRO A 386 26.48 34.23 -21.16
N PRO A 387 27.82 34.17 -21.06
CA PRO A 387 28.56 34.95 -20.07
C PRO A 387 28.34 36.45 -20.32
N ALA A 388 28.08 37.20 -19.26
CA ALA A 388 28.02 38.65 -19.32
C ALA A 388 29.43 39.20 -19.58
N ALA A 389 29.64 39.79 -20.75
CA ALA A 389 30.86 40.55 -21.02
C ALA A 389 30.83 41.86 -20.22
N ALA A 390 31.87 42.08 -19.40
CA ALA A 390 32.04 43.32 -18.66
C ALA A 390 32.85 44.33 -19.47
N GLY A 391 32.44 45.61 -19.43
CA GLY A 391 33.30 46.76 -19.73
C GLY A 391 32.82 47.73 -20.81
N GLY A 392 32.80 49.03 -20.47
CA GLY A 392 33.16 50.07 -21.45
C GLY A 392 32.09 51.09 -21.87
N GLY A 393 31.84 52.07 -21.00
CA GLY A 393 31.60 53.51 -21.24
C GLY A 393 31.22 54.09 -22.63
N ASN A 394 30.26 55.03 -22.56
CA ASN A 394 30.08 56.27 -23.35
C ASN A 394 30.09 56.23 -24.89
N GLY A 395 29.00 56.75 -25.50
CA GLY A 395 29.06 57.25 -26.89
C GLY A 395 27.70 57.48 -27.56
N TRP A 396 27.10 58.66 -27.38
CA TRP A 396 25.97 59.11 -28.20
C TRP A 396 26.50 59.61 -29.55
N LEU A 397 26.24 58.93 -30.67
CA LEU A 397 26.35 59.53 -32.01
C LEU A 397 25.63 58.72 -33.12
N VAL A 398 24.90 59.45 -33.95
CA VAL A 398 24.22 59.01 -35.17
C VAL A 398 25.17 59.13 -36.36
N LYS A 399 25.25 58.13 -37.27
CA LYS A 399 25.21 58.38 -38.74
C LYS A 399 25.08 57.14 -39.63
N ALA A 400 24.45 57.38 -40.79
CA ALA A 400 23.98 56.48 -41.83
C ALA A 400 25.01 55.76 -42.73
N ALA A 401 24.55 54.61 -43.25
CA ALA A 401 24.58 54.15 -44.65
C ALA A 401 25.75 54.46 -45.62
N LYS A 402 26.48 53.39 -46.00
CA LYS A 402 27.03 53.07 -47.34
C LYS A 402 27.63 51.63 -47.26
N GLY A 403 27.65 50.76 -48.28
CA GLY A 403 27.09 50.79 -49.63
C GLY A 403 27.90 49.88 -50.59
N GLY A 404 27.24 48.93 -51.28
CA GLY A 404 27.83 48.05 -52.32
C GLY A 404 28.49 46.74 -51.82
N ALA A 405 28.59 45.66 -52.61
CA ALA A 405 27.97 45.37 -53.91
C ALA A 405 27.93 43.85 -54.25
N ARG A 406 26.73 43.33 -54.55
CA ARG A 406 26.27 42.53 -55.75
C ARG A 406 27.09 41.33 -56.35
N PRO A 407 26.49 40.46 -57.22
CA PRO A 407 26.52 38.99 -56.98
C PRO A 407 26.70 38.09 -58.24
N SER A 408 26.42 36.78 -58.11
CA SER A 408 25.99 35.84 -59.17
C SER A 408 24.94 34.89 -58.55
N GLY A 409 23.72 34.66 -59.06
CA GLY A 409 23.32 34.20 -60.41
C GLY A 409 23.10 32.66 -60.34
N THR A 410 21.98 32.01 -60.68
CA THR A 410 20.79 32.28 -61.54
C THR A 410 19.67 31.28 -61.14
N GLY A 411 18.36 31.42 -61.37
CA GLY A 411 17.51 32.45 -62.00
C GLY A 411 16.09 31.90 -62.36
N GLY A 412 15.18 32.75 -62.85
CA GLY A 412 13.76 32.45 -63.16
C GLY A 412 12.81 32.68 -61.97
N GLY A 413 11.72 33.48 -62.00
CA GLY A 413 10.94 34.09 -63.09
C GLY A 413 9.76 33.17 -63.47
N LYS A 414 8.47 33.47 -63.25
CA LYS A 414 7.64 34.71 -63.26
C LYS A 414 6.44 34.57 -62.27
N ALA A 415 5.62 35.58 -61.89
CA ALA A 415 5.64 37.04 -62.09
C ALA A 415 5.07 37.83 -60.87
N LYS A 416 3.78 38.23 -60.87
CA LYS A 416 3.13 39.17 -59.91
C LYS A 416 1.60 39.05 -59.84
N GLY A 417 1.06 39.30 -58.65
CA GLY A 417 -0.24 39.95 -58.37
C GLY A 417 -0.06 40.85 -57.14
N PRO A 418 -0.67 42.05 -57.05
CA PRO A 418 -0.18 43.10 -56.14
C PRO A 418 -0.76 43.05 -54.71
N VAL A 419 0.08 43.44 -53.75
CA VAL A 419 -0.33 43.89 -52.41
C VAL A 419 -0.41 45.43 -52.39
N ASN A 420 -1.35 45.99 -51.64
CA ASN A 420 -1.36 47.41 -51.26
C ASN A 420 -1.58 47.53 -49.74
N PRO A 421 -0.59 47.98 -48.95
CA PRO A 421 -0.62 47.94 -47.49
C PRO A 421 -1.08 49.26 -46.82
N PHE A 422 -1.88 50.08 -47.51
CA PHE A 422 -2.31 51.41 -47.02
C PHE A 422 -3.77 51.74 -47.39
N ALA A 423 -4.69 50.80 -47.20
CA ALA A 423 -6.12 51.12 -47.04
C ALA A 423 -6.35 51.60 -45.59
N LEU A 424 -5.76 52.76 -45.28
CA LEU A 424 -5.74 53.39 -43.96
C LEU A 424 -6.44 54.74 -44.10
N LEU A 425 -7.68 54.85 -43.63
CA LEU A 425 -8.42 56.10 -43.32
C LEU A 425 -9.88 55.81 -42.96
N GLY A 426 -10.37 56.45 -41.89
CA GLY A 426 -11.78 56.83 -41.72
C GLY A 426 -12.64 55.96 -40.79
N ASP A 427 -13.04 56.54 -39.67
CA ASP A 427 -14.32 56.26 -38.99
C ASP A 427 -15.52 56.41 -39.94
N ASP A 428 -16.44 55.45 -39.90
CA ASP A 428 -17.80 55.59 -39.32
C ASP A 428 -18.42 54.18 -39.12
#